data_AF-A0A3N5NW00-F1
#
_entry.id   AF-A0A3N5NW00-F1
#
_cell.length_a   1.000
_cell.length_b   1.000
_cell.length_c   1.000
_cell.angle_alpha   90.00
_cell.angle_beta   90.00
_cell.angle_gamma   90.00
#
_symmetry.space_group_name_H-M   'P 1'
#
loop_
_entity.id
_entity.type
_entity.pdbx_description
1 polymer ?
#
loop_
_entity_poly.entity_id
_entity_poly.type
_entity_poly.pdbx_seq_one_letter_code
_entity_poly.pdbx_strand_id
1 'polypeptide(L)'
;MPTFRIRDAIPATPRAHIIRLDLEGQPFPYRAGQAAYLQPRGASKRRPYSIASAPEETARHGLIEFLVQTGGQGSGLTPAQVRPGTPVAVEGPVGSFTFPPHPR
;
A
#
# COMPACT_ATOMS: atom_id res chain seq x y z
N MET A 1 -1.68 -6.45 13.52
CA MET A 1 -1.66 -5.64 12.29
C MET A 1 -2.92 -4.79 12.26
N PRO A 2 -2.81 -3.47 12.09
CA PRO A 2 -3.97 -2.67 11.75
C PRO A 2 -4.58 -3.14 10.44
N THR A 3 -5.89 -2.95 10.31
CA THR A 3 -6.63 -3.19 9.08
C THR A 3 -7.20 -1.86 8.62
N PHE A 4 -6.91 -1.48 7.38
CA PHE A 4 -7.38 -0.25 6.76
C PHE A 4 -8.27 -0.58 5.58
N ARG A 5 -9.16 0.34 5.20
CA ARG A 5 -10.02 0.16 4.03
C ARG A 5 -9.39 0.79 2.81
N ILE A 6 -9.50 0.11 1.67
CA ILE A 6 -9.26 0.76 0.38
C ILE A 6 -10.31 1.86 0.22
N ARG A 7 -9.87 3.11 0.13
CA ARG A 7 -10.72 4.25 -0.20
C ARG A 7 -10.87 4.39 -1.70
N ASP A 8 -9.74 4.42 -2.41
CA ASP A 8 -9.68 4.54 -3.86
C ASP A 8 -8.96 3.33 -4.47
N ALA A 9 -9.44 2.87 -5.62
CA ALA A 9 -8.74 1.90 -6.47
C ALA A 9 -8.83 2.36 -7.93
N ILE A 10 -7.75 2.98 -8.42
CA ILE A 10 -7.68 3.61 -9.73
C ILE A 10 -6.90 2.68 -10.67
N PRO A 11 -7.47 2.22 -11.79
CA PRO A 11 -6.72 1.47 -12.79
C PRO A 11 -5.54 2.30 -13.32
N ALA A 12 -4.32 1.80 -13.16
CA ALA A 12 -3.11 2.43 -13.70
C ALA A 12 -2.68 1.76 -15.01
N THR A 13 -2.88 0.44 -15.10
CA THR A 13 -2.71 -0.37 -16.32
C THR A 13 -3.74 -1.51 -16.30
N PRO A 14 -3.89 -2.29 -17.39
CA PRO A 14 -4.77 -3.48 -17.36
C PRO A 14 -4.43 -4.50 -16.27
N ARG A 15 -3.20 -4.47 -15.74
CA ARG A 15 -2.72 -5.40 -14.71
C ARG A 15 -2.29 -4.71 -13.42
N ALA A 16 -2.57 -3.42 -13.22
CA ALA A 16 -2.17 -2.72 -12.01
C ALA A 16 -3.14 -1.62 -11.62
N HIS A 17 -3.32 -1.44 -10.32
CA HIS A 17 -4.16 -0.42 -9.72
C HIS A 17 -3.33 0.41 -8.75
N ILE A 18 -3.56 1.71 -8.73
CA ILE A 18 -3.18 2.55 -7.60
C ILE A 18 -4.28 2.39 -6.56
N ILE A 19 -3.91 1.98 -5.35
CA ILE A 19 -4.83 1.92 -4.21
C ILE A 19 -4.43 2.96 -3.18
N ARG A 20 -5.43 3.55 -2.54
CA ARG A 20 -5.24 4.39 -1.36
C ARG A 20 -5.96 3.75 -0.17
N LEU A 21 -5.24 3.53 0.92
CA LEU A 21 -5.83 3.06 2.17
C LEU A 21 -6.16 4.25 3.06
N ASP A 22 -7.36 4.26 3.62
CA ASP A 22 -7.74 5.21 4.66
C ASP A 22 -7.16 4.77 6.00
N LEU A 23 -6.29 5.61 6.58
CA LEU A 23 -5.65 5.32 7.85
C LEU A 23 -6.59 5.55 9.05
N GLU A 24 -7.79 6.08 8.84
CA GLU A 24 -8.82 6.27 9.86
C GLU A 24 -8.29 7.06 11.08
N GLY A 25 -7.44 8.06 10.81
CA GLY A 25 -6.80 8.91 11.83
C GLY A 25 -5.61 8.26 12.55
N GLN A 26 -5.25 7.01 12.23
CA GLN A 26 -4.07 6.37 12.80
C GLN A 26 -2.79 6.85 12.12
N PRO A 27 -1.76 7.28 12.87
CA PRO A 27 -0.49 7.63 12.28
C PRO A 27 0.21 6.38 11.73
N PHE A 28 0.78 6.48 10.53
CA PHE A 28 1.63 5.46 9.93
C PHE A 28 2.96 6.11 9.54
N PRO A 29 3.96 6.21 10.45
CA PRO A 29 5.24 6.84 10.13
C PRO A 29 6.10 5.93 9.25
N TYR A 30 6.69 6.48 8.19
CA TYR A 30 7.62 5.79 7.29
C TYR A 30 8.58 6.78 6.64
N ARG A 31 9.61 6.26 5.98
CA ARG A 31 10.52 7.02 5.11
C ARG A 31 10.23 6.71 3.65
N ALA A 32 10.37 7.71 2.78
CA ALA A 32 10.26 7.51 1.34
C ALA A 32 11.21 6.38 0.87
N GLY A 33 10.66 5.47 0.05
CA GLY A 33 11.34 4.26 -0.43
C GLY A 33 11.13 3.00 0.41
N GLN A 34 10.46 3.09 1.57
CA GLN A 34 10.02 1.92 2.32
C GLN A 34 8.77 1.24 1.72
N ALA A 35 8.50 0.03 2.17
CA ALA A 35 7.37 -0.80 1.78
C ALA A 35 6.50 -1.17 2.97
N ALA A 36 5.34 -1.76 2.70
CA ALA A 36 4.51 -2.46 3.69
C ALA A 36 4.02 -3.80 3.13
N TYR A 37 3.88 -4.80 3.98
CA TYR A 37 3.17 -6.02 3.63
C TYR A 37 1.67 -5.77 3.66
N LEU A 38 1.01 -6.05 2.55
CA LEU A 38 -0.44 -5.93 2.39
C LEU A 38 -1.06 -7.32 2.29
N GLN A 39 -2.19 -7.50 2.95
CA GLN A 39 -3.07 -8.65 2.77
C GLN A 39 -4.52 -8.18 2.66
N PRO A 40 -5.01 -7.88 1.44
CA PRO A 40 -6.42 -7.65 1.19
C PRO A 40 -7.27 -8.85 1.61
N ARG A 41 -8.49 -8.60 2.10
CA ARG A 41 -9.42 -9.65 2.51
C ARG A 41 -9.63 -10.65 1.37
N GLY A 42 -9.47 -11.95 1.69
CA GLY A 42 -9.56 -13.04 0.72
C GLY A 42 -8.27 -13.33 -0.04
N ALA A 43 -7.19 -12.56 0.15
CA ALA A 43 -5.87 -12.91 -0.38
C ALA A 43 -5.25 -14.05 0.43
N SER A 44 -4.67 -15.03 -0.26
CA SER A 44 -4.08 -16.23 0.36
C SER A 44 -2.75 -15.99 1.05
N LYS A 45 -2.04 -14.91 0.69
CA LYS A 45 -0.72 -14.56 1.24
C LYS A 45 -0.57 -13.04 1.35
N ARG A 46 0.11 -12.58 2.40
CA ARG A 46 0.61 -11.21 2.49
C ARG A 46 1.78 -11.00 1.52
N ARG A 47 1.89 -9.82 0.92
CA ARG A 47 2.95 -9.47 -0.03
C ARG A 47 3.47 -8.05 0.20
N PRO A 48 4.77 -7.79 0.02
CA PRO A 48 5.32 -6.44 0.18
C PRO A 48 4.98 -5.59 -1.04
N TYR A 49 4.58 -4.35 -0.80
CA TYR A 49 4.40 -3.30 -1.80
C TYR A 49 5.08 -2.03 -1.33
N SER A 50 5.82 -1.37 -2.22
CA SER A 50 6.41 -0.05 -1.94
C SER A 50 5.32 0.97 -1.65
N ILE A 51 5.55 1.81 -0.63
CA ILE A 51 4.68 2.94 -0.35
C ILE A 51 4.94 4.00 -1.42
N ALA A 52 3.89 4.41 -2.12
CA ALA A 52 3.96 5.27 -3.30
C ALA A 52 3.66 6.75 -3.00
N SER A 53 3.12 7.07 -1.81
CA SER A 53 2.91 8.44 -1.34
C SER A 53 4.13 8.98 -0.59
N ALA A 54 4.27 10.32 -0.52
CA ALA A 54 5.26 10.94 0.36
C ALA A 54 4.80 10.87 1.84
N PRO A 55 5.72 10.70 2.81
CA PRO A 55 5.36 10.67 4.23
C PRO A 55 4.55 11.88 4.69
N GLU A 56 4.87 13.07 4.19
CA GLU A 56 4.20 14.32 4.53
C GLU A 56 2.78 14.40 3.94
N GLU A 57 2.57 13.84 2.75
CA GLU A 57 1.24 13.74 2.13
C GLU A 57 0.35 12.77 2.90
N THR A 58 0.90 11.61 3.29
CA THR A 58 0.16 10.65 4.13
C THR A 58 -0.20 11.24 5.48
N ALA A 59 0.74 11.91 6.15
CA ALA A 59 0.47 12.55 7.44
C ALA A 59 -0.61 13.64 7.32
N ARG A 60 -0.62 14.40 6.23
CA ARG A 60 -1.60 15.48 6.00
C ARG A 60 -2.99 14.96 5.67
N HIS A 61 -3.10 13.92 4.84
CA HIS A 61 -4.38 13.48 4.27
C HIS A 61 -4.94 12.21 4.92
N GLY A 62 -4.14 11.50 5.73
CA GLY A 62 -4.54 10.21 6.30
C GLY A 62 -4.69 9.11 5.24
N LEU A 63 -4.11 9.29 4.04
CA LEU A 63 -4.16 8.32 2.94
C LEU A 63 -2.75 7.84 2.62
N ILE A 64 -2.56 6.53 2.59
CA ILE A 64 -1.32 5.90 2.16
C ILE A 64 -1.54 5.19 0.82
N GLU A 65 -0.64 5.45 -0.14
CA GLU A 65 -0.80 5.00 -1.52
C GLU A 65 0.13 3.82 -1.85
N PHE A 66 -0.36 2.89 -2.68
CA PHE A 66 0.41 1.76 -3.21
C PHE A 66 0.05 1.52 -4.68
N LEU A 67 1.03 1.13 -5.49
CA LEU A 67 0.79 0.55 -6.80
C LEU A 67 0.78 -0.98 -6.67
N VAL A 68 -0.37 -1.61 -6.91
CA VAL A 68 -0.56 -3.05 -6.77
C VAL A 68 -0.81 -3.71 -8.13
N GLN A 69 -0.06 -4.76 -8.43
CA GLN A 69 -0.32 -5.58 -9.60
C GLN A 69 -1.48 -6.55 -9.33
N THR A 70 -2.47 -6.55 -10.22
CA THR A 70 -3.63 -7.46 -10.21
C THR A 70 -3.60 -8.32 -11.46
N GLY A 71 -3.43 -9.64 -11.30
CA GLY A 71 -3.40 -10.60 -12.41
C GLY A 71 -2.01 -10.97 -12.97
N GLY A 72 -1.97 -12.11 -13.66
CA GLY A 72 -0.75 -12.79 -14.11
C GLY A 72 -0.21 -13.82 -13.10
N GLN A 73 0.55 -14.79 -13.60
CA GLN A 73 1.27 -15.77 -12.78
C GLN A 73 2.14 -15.01 -11.75
N GLY A 74 1.83 -15.14 -10.45
CA GLY A 74 2.62 -14.56 -9.36
C GLY A 74 2.11 -13.27 -8.70
N SER A 75 1.14 -12.53 -9.29
CA SER A 75 0.64 -11.25 -8.72
C SER A 75 -0.01 -11.40 -7.34
N GLY A 76 -0.64 -12.54 -7.06
CA GLY A 76 -1.25 -12.86 -5.77
C GLY A 76 -2.53 -12.09 -5.43
N LEU A 77 -2.89 -11.05 -6.19
CA LEU A 77 -4.13 -10.29 -6.06
C LEU A 77 -4.95 -10.34 -7.35
N THR A 78 -6.26 -10.40 -7.16
CA THR A 78 -7.27 -10.27 -8.21
C THR A 78 -7.84 -8.85 -8.20
N PRO A 79 -8.38 -8.36 -9.33
CA PRO A 79 -9.10 -7.08 -9.34
C PRO A 79 -10.27 -7.05 -8.34
N ALA A 80 -10.85 -8.20 -7.99
CA ALA A 80 -11.92 -8.30 -7.00
C ALA A 80 -11.48 -7.94 -5.58
N GLN A 81 -10.22 -8.25 -5.24
CA GLN A 81 -9.62 -7.94 -3.94
C GLN A 81 -9.10 -6.49 -3.87
N VAL A 82 -9.11 -5.75 -4.97
CA VAL A 82 -8.59 -4.38 -5.10
C VAL A 82 -9.73 -3.46 -5.51
N ARG A 83 -10.65 -3.22 -4.57
CA ARG A 83 -11.82 -2.35 -4.77
C ARG A 83 -12.06 -1.49 -3.53
N PRO A 84 -12.69 -0.30 -3.66
CA PRO A 84 -13.11 0.50 -2.51
C PRO A 84 -13.91 -0.32 -1.50
N GLY A 85 -13.69 -0.05 -0.22
CA GLY A 85 -14.31 -0.73 0.91
C GLY A 85 -13.64 -2.05 1.32
N THR A 86 -12.74 -2.63 0.51
CA THR A 86 -12.04 -3.86 0.86
C THR A 86 -11.12 -3.63 2.07
N PRO A 87 -11.23 -4.44 3.14
CA PRO A 87 -10.28 -4.39 4.26
C PRO A 87 -8.93 -4.97 3.85
N VAL A 88 -7.85 -4.32 4.26
CA VAL A 88 -6.47 -4.71 4.00
C VAL A 88 -5.71 -4.73 5.32
N ALA A 89 -5.22 -5.90 5.71
CA ALA A 89 -4.31 -5.99 6.84
C ALA A 89 -2.92 -5.48 6.42
N VAL A 90 -2.32 -4.60 7.22
CA VAL A 90 -1.05 -3.93 6.90
C VAL A 90 0.00 -4.20 7.97
N GLU A 91 1.21 -4.54 7.55
CA GLU A 91 2.39 -4.73 8.39
C GLU A 91 3.58 -3.95 7.81
N GLY A 92 4.25 -3.17 8.66
CA GLY A 92 5.37 -2.35 8.27
C GLY A 92 5.42 -1.04 9.07
N PRO A 93 6.17 -0.04 8.58
CA PRO A 93 6.95 -0.08 7.34
C PRO A 93 8.12 -1.08 7.40
N VAL A 94 8.62 -1.51 6.24
CA VAL A 94 9.78 -2.41 6.09
C VAL A 94 10.74 -1.90 5.02
N GLY A 95 11.99 -2.35 5.08
CA GLY A 95 13.04 -2.04 4.10
C GLY A 95 13.86 -0.80 4.47
N SER A 96 15.04 -0.71 3.85
CA SER A 96 16.05 0.33 4.08
C SER A 96 16.45 1.07 2.79
N PHE A 97 15.67 0.92 1.71
CA PHE A 97 15.89 1.62 0.44
C PHE A 97 15.42 3.08 0.56
N THR A 98 16.03 3.82 1.49
CA THR A 98 15.69 5.19 1.83
C THR A 98 16.81 6.12 1.44
N PHE A 99 16.49 7.37 1.12
CA PHE A 99 17.52 8.37 0.91
C PHE A 99 18.33 8.58 2.20
N PRO A 100 19.67 8.52 2.15
CA PRO A 100 20.48 8.74 3.34
C PRO A 100 20.37 10.19 3.81
N PRO A 101 20.40 10.47 5.13
CA PRO A 101 20.36 11.83 5.65
C PRO A 101 21.58 12.66 5.20
N HIS A 102 22.68 11.99 4.87
CA HIS A 102 23.92 12.59 4.37
C HIS A 102 24.34 11.88 3.07
N PRO A 103 23.86 12.35 1.90
CA PRO A 103 24.32 11.83 0.61
C PRO A 103 25.81 12.17 0.40
N ARG A 104 26.53 11.28 -0.30
CA ARG A 104 27.92 11.50 -0.71
C ARG A 104 27.99 12.08 -2.11
#